data_AF-A0A7W8E6I7-F1
#
_entry.id   AF-A0A7W8E6I7-F1
#
_cell.length_a   1.000
_cell.length_b   1.000
_cell.length_c   1.000
_cell.angle_alpha   90.00
_cell.angle_beta   90.00
_cell.angle_gamma   90.00
#
_symmetry.space_group_name_H-M   'P 1'
#
loop_
_entity.id
_entity.type
_entity.pdbx_description
1 polymer ?
#
loop_
_entity_poly.entity_id
_entity_poly.type
_entity_poly.pdbx_seq_one_letter_code
_entity_poly.pdbx_strand_id
1 'polypeptide(L)'
;MSTTALSTIAEEEASAGHPTWDSPEEVQKQLERVATSVHFRNSKRYPALLRYLVQQSLLGKMDALKERTLGIEVFGRPADYDTNADPVVRITAGEVRKRIAQYYQSPDHGQELRLELPLGSYALRFVPPHVTTPTFTQPTVKNDFELTPEAHLLGSPLPIVAPLIPENIASLQQPQIPPANAKGFPLRSRRMQTILALGTLVALALCSVALVDVVNSRRQEAGMTYFWGPILRSKGPAMIVLGVHSFDIHGNDFSPTSLAQLPEGGETALSTMIRSNMVSVSDVVSYSEVVSVLAKHSLPLHTQSAAETTIEEFRRGPIVLIGGFDNMWTMRLTSSLRFRFVALSNSLHEI
;
A
#
# COMPACT_ATOMS: atom_id res chain seq x y z
N MET A 1 1.64 -23.87 56.49
CA MET A 1 2.39 -23.38 55.31
C MET A 1 1.47 -23.49 54.10
N SER A 2 1.33 -22.40 53.35
CA SER A 2 0.72 -22.34 52.01
C SER A 2 -0.81 -22.32 51.89
N THR A 3 -1.43 -21.35 52.57
CA THR A 3 -2.51 -20.53 51.98
C THR A 3 -1.86 -19.20 51.59
N THR A 4 -2.30 -18.51 50.52
CA THR A 4 -2.03 -17.09 50.14
C THR A 4 -1.52 -16.85 48.70
N ALA A 5 -1.27 -17.87 47.86
CA ALA A 5 -0.66 -17.62 46.54
C ALA A 5 -1.62 -17.57 45.33
N LEU A 6 -2.93 -17.78 45.51
CA LEU A 6 -3.87 -17.94 44.38
C LEU A 6 -5.02 -16.92 44.33
N SER A 7 -5.11 -15.98 45.29
CA SER A 7 -6.04 -14.84 45.20
C SER A 7 -5.39 -13.55 44.71
N THR A 8 -4.06 -13.52 44.57
CA THR A 8 -3.30 -12.29 44.22
C THR A 8 -3.32 -11.97 42.72
N ILE A 9 -3.63 -12.93 41.85
CA ILE A 9 -3.56 -12.72 40.39
C ILE A 9 -4.89 -12.15 39.83
N ALA A 10 -5.96 -12.10 40.61
CA ALA A 10 -7.27 -11.58 40.18
C ALA A 10 -7.57 -10.14 40.66
N GLU A 11 -6.75 -9.58 41.56
CA GLU A 11 -6.89 -8.18 42.04
C GLU A 11 -5.79 -7.25 41.49
N GLU A 12 -4.77 -7.78 40.80
CA GLU A 12 -3.62 -7.01 40.31
C GLU A 12 -3.80 -6.46 38.87
N GLU A 13 -4.83 -6.87 38.12
CA GLU A 13 -5.18 -6.21 36.84
C GLU A 13 -6.07 -4.96 37.01
N ALA A 14 -6.47 -4.62 38.23
CA ALA A 14 -7.20 -3.39 38.54
C ALA A 14 -6.27 -2.20 38.90
N SER A 15 -4.94 -2.37 38.80
CA SER A 15 -3.93 -1.37 39.20
C SER A 15 -2.93 -1.02 38.09
N ALA A 16 -3.35 -1.02 36.83
CA ALA A 16 -2.63 -0.29 35.78
C ALA A 16 -3.16 1.15 35.77
N GLY A 17 -2.44 2.04 36.47
CA GLY A 17 -2.86 3.40 36.80
C GLY A 17 -3.58 4.15 35.68
N HIS A 18 -4.79 4.61 35.96
CA HIS A 18 -5.33 5.76 35.24
C HIS A 18 -4.33 6.91 35.40
N PRO A 19 -3.78 7.46 34.31
CA PRO A 19 -2.86 8.57 34.41
C PRO A 19 -3.61 9.70 35.12
N THR A 20 -3.16 10.01 36.34
CA THR A 20 -3.59 11.20 37.08
C THR A 20 -3.24 12.39 36.20
N TRP A 21 -4.28 12.99 35.62
CA TRP A 21 -4.22 14.16 34.77
C TRP A 21 -3.62 15.29 35.59
N ASP A 22 -2.38 15.67 35.31
CA ASP A 22 -1.80 16.89 35.87
C ASP A 22 -2.59 18.08 35.30
N SER A 23 -3.57 18.55 36.08
CA SER A 23 -4.51 19.66 35.84
C SER A 23 -5.44 19.59 34.59
N PRO A 24 -6.78 19.49 34.76
CA PRO A 24 -7.75 19.64 33.68
C PRO A 24 -7.62 20.98 32.91
N GLU A 25 -7.05 21.99 33.56
CA GLU A 25 -6.79 23.30 32.96
C GLU A 25 -5.73 23.22 31.86
N GLU A 26 -4.70 22.38 32.01
CA GLU A 26 -3.67 22.18 30.98
C GLU A 26 -4.23 21.51 29.74
N VAL A 27 -5.08 20.50 29.94
CA VAL A 27 -5.82 19.82 28.87
C VAL A 27 -6.72 20.82 28.13
N GLN A 28 -7.45 21.66 28.85
CA GLN A 28 -8.31 22.68 28.25
C GLN A 28 -7.51 23.72 27.46
N LYS A 29 -6.35 24.16 27.99
CA LYS A 29 -5.44 25.08 27.30
C LYS A 29 -4.86 24.45 26.03
N GLN A 30 -4.53 23.16 26.07
CA GLN A 30 -4.06 22.44 24.88
C GLN A 30 -5.18 22.28 23.85
N LEU A 31 -6.39 21.94 24.29
CA LEU A 31 -7.57 21.87 23.44
C LEU A 31 -7.79 23.18 22.67
N GLU A 32 -7.76 24.33 23.34
CA GLU A 32 -7.96 25.60 22.65
C GLU A 32 -6.82 25.95 21.68
N ARG A 33 -5.57 25.59 21.98
CA ARG A 33 -4.45 25.71 21.02
C ARG A 33 -4.67 24.86 19.78
N VAL A 34 -5.01 23.58 19.95
CA VAL A 34 -5.27 22.66 18.83
C VAL A 34 -6.50 23.12 18.04
N ALA A 35 -7.58 23.51 18.71
CA ALA A 35 -8.85 23.93 18.08
C ALA A 35 -8.73 25.25 17.30
N THR A 36 -7.80 26.13 17.66
CA THR A 36 -7.53 27.41 16.96
C THR A 36 -6.44 27.30 15.89
N SER A 37 -5.78 26.14 15.77
CA SER A 37 -4.74 25.89 14.77
C SER A 37 -5.25 25.98 13.33
N VAL A 38 -4.33 26.11 12.36
CA VAL A 38 -4.65 26.11 10.92
C VAL A 38 -5.47 24.89 10.50
N HIS A 39 -5.25 23.75 11.14
CA HIS A 39 -5.90 22.49 10.80
C HIS A 39 -7.39 22.51 11.21
N PHE A 40 -7.72 23.16 12.33
CA PHE A 40 -9.05 23.12 12.94
C PHE A 40 -9.90 24.38 12.67
N ARG A 41 -9.29 25.56 12.48
CA ARG A 41 -10.00 26.85 12.45
C ARG A 41 -11.04 26.99 11.33
N ASN A 42 -10.86 26.28 10.21
CA ASN A 42 -11.70 26.43 9.01
C ASN A 42 -13.01 25.61 9.08
N SER A 43 -13.29 24.94 10.20
CA SER A 43 -14.52 24.16 10.39
C SER A 43 -15.12 24.41 11.75
N LYS A 44 -16.45 24.42 11.82
CA LYS A 44 -17.18 24.44 13.09
C LYS A 44 -17.32 23.04 13.71
N ARG A 45 -17.35 22.00 12.86
CA ARG A 45 -17.69 20.62 13.23
C ARG A 45 -16.56 19.93 13.98
N TYR A 46 -15.32 20.04 13.51
CA TYR A 46 -14.18 19.33 14.11
C TYR A 46 -13.77 19.89 15.48
N PRO A 47 -13.71 21.21 15.68
CA PRO A 47 -13.54 21.77 17.01
C PRO A 47 -14.68 21.39 17.96
N ALA A 48 -15.94 21.37 17.48
CA ALA A 48 -17.08 20.99 18.32
C ALA A 48 -16.96 19.53 18.81
N LEU A 49 -16.66 18.60 17.90
CA LEU A 49 -16.42 17.20 18.29
C LEU A 49 -15.22 17.10 19.24
N LEU A 50 -14.08 17.71 18.92
CA LEU A 50 -12.88 17.64 19.75
C LEU A 50 -13.12 18.19 21.17
N ARG A 51 -13.79 19.36 21.28
CA ARG A 51 -14.18 19.95 22.57
C ARG A 51 -15.08 19.02 23.37
N TYR A 52 -16.11 18.46 22.73
CA TYR A 52 -17.03 17.53 23.38
C TYR A 52 -16.29 16.29 23.89
N LEU A 53 -15.44 15.66 23.06
CA LEU A 53 -14.69 14.47 23.45
C LEU A 53 -13.72 14.75 24.61
N VAL A 54 -13.01 15.89 24.60
CA VAL A 54 -12.14 16.29 25.72
C VAL A 54 -12.96 16.48 26.99
N GLN A 55 -14.07 17.20 26.92
CA GLN A 55 -14.92 17.47 28.08
C GLN A 55 -15.47 16.18 28.70
N GLN A 56 -16.01 15.26 27.89
CA GLN A 56 -16.53 13.99 28.40
C GLN A 56 -15.42 13.06 28.90
N SER A 57 -14.23 13.11 28.30
CA SER A 57 -13.07 12.32 28.75
C SER A 57 -12.55 12.83 30.10
N LEU A 58 -12.49 14.15 30.32
CA LEU A 58 -12.15 14.75 31.61
C LEU A 58 -13.19 14.44 32.71
N LEU A 59 -14.46 14.33 32.34
CA LEU A 59 -15.55 13.96 33.24
C LEU A 59 -15.66 12.45 33.51
N GLY A 60 -14.85 11.61 32.83
CA GLY A 60 -14.91 10.15 32.94
C GLY A 60 -16.21 9.52 32.42
N LYS A 61 -17.00 10.25 31.61
CA LYS A 61 -18.33 9.81 31.14
C LYS A 61 -18.22 8.97 29.86
N MET A 62 -17.81 7.71 30.01
CA MET A 62 -17.62 6.79 28.88
C MET A 62 -18.90 6.54 28.07
N ASP A 63 -20.08 6.57 28.71
CA ASP A 63 -21.36 6.38 28.01
C ASP A 63 -21.71 7.52 27.04
N ALA A 64 -21.23 8.73 27.32
CA ALA A 64 -21.41 9.90 26.46
C ALA A 64 -20.54 9.83 25.19
N LEU A 65 -19.56 8.93 25.16
CA LEU A 65 -18.63 8.74 24.06
C LEU A 65 -19.08 7.64 23.09
N LYS A 66 -20.28 7.06 23.26
CA LYS A 66 -20.83 6.10 22.30
C LYS A 66 -21.21 6.79 21.00
N GLU A 67 -21.08 6.08 19.88
CA GLU A 67 -21.31 6.63 18.54
C GLU A 67 -22.69 7.28 18.40
N ARG A 68 -23.77 6.58 18.80
CA ARG A 68 -25.13 7.12 18.76
C ARG A 68 -25.27 8.39 19.60
N THR A 69 -24.71 8.41 20.81
CA THR A 69 -24.78 9.57 21.71
C THR A 69 -24.10 10.78 21.08
N LEU A 70 -22.93 10.58 20.48
CA LEU A 70 -22.21 11.64 19.76
C LEU A 70 -23.01 12.16 18.57
N GLY A 71 -23.69 11.29 17.82
CA GLY A 71 -24.58 11.70 16.74
C GLY A 71 -25.68 12.63 17.19
N ILE A 72 -26.30 12.34 18.33
CA ILE A 72 -27.39 13.14 18.89
C ILE A 72 -26.84 14.46 19.46
N GLU A 73 -25.89 14.37 20.39
CA GLU A 73 -25.41 15.49 21.20
C GLU A 73 -24.54 16.47 20.40
N VAL A 74 -23.73 15.98 19.46
CA VAL A 74 -22.77 16.80 18.69
C VAL A 74 -23.29 17.12 17.29
N PHE A 75 -23.93 16.16 16.63
CA PHE A 75 -24.38 16.31 15.24
C PHE A 75 -25.89 16.55 15.09
N GLY A 76 -26.64 16.61 16.19
CA GLY A 76 -28.07 16.90 16.17
C GLY A 76 -28.92 15.85 15.46
N ARG A 77 -28.47 14.59 15.45
CA ARG A 77 -29.22 13.48 14.85
C ARG A 77 -30.40 13.07 15.73
N PRO A 78 -31.50 12.58 15.15
CA PRO A 78 -32.64 12.08 15.91
C PRO A 78 -32.27 10.79 16.64
N ALA A 79 -32.88 10.49 17.79
CA ALA A 79 -32.46 9.39 18.65
C ALA A 79 -32.56 7.98 18.02
N ASP A 80 -33.42 7.85 17.01
CA ASP A 80 -33.68 6.62 16.26
C ASP A 80 -32.79 6.47 15.01
N TYR A 81 -31.83 7.38 14.77
CA TYR A 81 -30.97 7.28 13.61
C TYR A 81 -30.08 6.02 13.64
N ASP A 82 -29.84 5.46 12.45
CA ASP A 82 -28.94 4.32 12.26
C ASP A 82 -27.51 4.80 12.03
N THR A 83 -26.62 4.44 12.94
CA THR A 83 -25.18 4.73 12.87
C THR A 83 -24.50 4.05 11.68
N ASN A 84 -25.06 2.95 11.16
CA ASN A 84 -24.51 2.26 9.98
C ASN A 84 -24.87 2.95 8.67
N ALA A 85 -26.10 3.43 8.54
CA ALA A 85 -26.53 4.23 7.40
C ALA A 85 -25.90 5.64 7.42
N ASP A 86 -25.71 6.24 8.59
CA ASP A 86 -25.08 7.55 8.76
C ASP A 86 -23.78 7.48 9.58
N PRO A 87 -22.63 7.28 8.92
CA PRO A 87 -21.33 7.18 9.57
C PRO A 87 -20.72 8.55 9.95
N VAL A 88 -21.50 9.63 10.08
CA VAL A 88 -21.01 11.00 10.35
C VAL A 88 -20.03 11.06 11.53
N VAL A 89 -20.29 10.33 12.60
CA VAL A 89 -19.43 10.30 13.80
C VAL A 89 -18.10 9.60 13.50
N ARG A 90 -18.13 8.42 12.88
CA ARG A 90 -16.93 7.65 12.51
C ARG A 90 -16.03 8.43 11.55
N ILE A 91 -16.63 9.04 10.53
CA ILE A 91 -15.92 9.88 9.55
C ILE A 91 -15.30 11.10 10.23
N THR A 92 -16.10 11.83 11.02
CA THR A 92 -15.61 13.06 11.69
C THR A 92 -14.52 12.73 12.70
N ALA A 93 -14.64 11.63 13.45
CA ALA A 93 -13.60 11.16 14.35
C ALA A 93 -12.31 10.78 13.60
N GLY A 94 -12.42 10.10 12.47
CA GLY A 94 -11.26 9.81 11.59
C GLY A 94 -10.53 11.08 11.15
N GLU A 95 -11.29 12.11 10.79
CA GLU A 95 -10.70 13.37 10.37
C GLU A 95 -10.12 14.19 11.55
N VAL A 96 -10.74 14.16 12.73
CA VAL A 96 -10.15 14.73 13.95
C VAL A 96 -8.81 14.06 14.27
N ARG A 97 -8.70 12.73 14.18
CA ARG A 97 -7.43 12.00 14.36
C ARG A 97 -6.35 12.51 13.41
N LYS A 98 -6.69 12.64 12.12
CA LYS A 98 -5.76 13.12 11.10
C LYS A 98 -5.24 14.52 11.42
N ARG A 99 -6.13 15.44 11.79
CA ARG A 99 -5.74 16.83 12.10
C ARG A 99 -4.92 16.96 13.37
N ILE A 100 -5.23 16.16 14.39
CA ILE A 100 -4.39 16.04 15.58
C ILE A 100 -2.98 15.61 15.16
N ALA A 101 -2.86 14.57 14.32
CA ALA A 101 -1.56 14.10 13.85
C ALA A 101 -0.81 15.16 13.02
N GLN A 102 -1.50 15.92 12.17
CA GLN A 102 -0.92 17.03 11.40
C GLN A 102 -0.43 18.16 12.30
N TYR A 103 -1.19 18.50 13.34
CA TYR A 103 -0.78 19.50 14.31
C TYR A 103 0.54 19.09 14.99
N TYR A 104 0.65 17.86 15.48
CA TYR A 104 1.87 17.40 16.16
C TYR A 104 3.02 16.95 15.23
N GLN A 105 2.87 17.06 13.90
CA GLN A 105 3.96 16.83 12.95
C GLN A 105 4.97 17.98 12.94
N SER A 106 4.57 19.20 13.30
CA SER A 106 5.53 20.31 13.40
C SER A 106 6.46 20.11 14.60
N PRO A 107 7.79 20.26 14.45
CA PRO A 107 8.73 20.17 15.56
C PRO A 107 8.44 21.19 16.66
N ASP A 108 7.79 22.32 16.34
CA ASP A 108 7.39 23.37 17.28
C ASP A 108 6.43 22.86 18.37
N HIS A 109 5.66 21.82 18.07
CA HIS A 109 4.68 21.23 19.00
C HIS A 109 5.21 19.98 19.73
N GLY A 110 6.51 19.67 19.59
CA GLY A 110 7.12 18.47 20.18
C GLY A 110 7.14 18.44 21.71
N GLN A 111 7.14 19.60 22.35
CA GLN A 111 7.16 19.77 23.82
C GLN A 111 5.77 20.08 24.41
N GLU A 112 4.71 19.90 23.63
CA GLU A 112 3.34 20.13 24.09
C GLU A 112 2.68 18.83 24.60
N LEU A 113 1.70 18.97 25.51
CA LEU A 113 0.76 17.91 25.85
C LEU A 113 0.11 17.38 24.56
N ARG A 114 0.09 16.07 24.37
CA ARG A 114 -0.48 15.42 23.19
C ARG A 114 -1.89 14.92 23.45
N LEU A 115 -2.82 15.35 22.60
CA LEU A 115 -4.16 14.79 22.51
C LEU A 115 -4.10 13.58 21.58
N GLU A 116 -4.53 12.40 22.02
CA GLU A 116 -4.62 11.21 21.17
C GLU A 116 -6.04 10.68 21.13
N LEU A 117 -6.54 10.42 19.92
CA LEU A 117 -7.84 9.78 19.70
C LEU A 117 -7.61 8.39 19.08
N PRO A 118 -7.64 7.29 19.86
CA PRO A 118 -7.33 5.96 19.37
C PRO A 118 -8.30 5.47 18.27
N LEU A 119 -7.85 4.53 17.44
CA LEU A 119 -8.72 3.84 16.48
C LEU A 119 -9.76 2.99 17.23
N GLY A 120 -11.00 2.97 16.73
CA GLY A 120 -12.10 2.20 17.33
C GLY A 120 -12.62 2.75 18.67
N SER A 121 -12.01 3.82 19.20
CA SER A 121 -12.44 4.48 20.43
C SER A 121 -12.75 5.96 20.18
N TYR A 122 -13.69 6.48 20.95
CA TYR A 122 -13.98 7.92 21.03
C TYR A 122 -13.43 8.55 22.32
N ALA A 123 -12.83 7.76 23.22
CA ALA A 123 -12.16 8.28 24.41
C ALA A 123 -10.79 8.86 24.06
N LEU A 124 -10.57 10.12 24.43
CA LEU A 124 -9.26 10.76 24.27
C LEU A 124 -8.28 10.27 25.34
N ARG A 125 -7.03 10.11 24.92
CA ARG A 125 -5.89 9.94 25.82
C ARG A 125 -5.07 11.21 25.82
N PHE A 126 -4.54 11.56 26.98
CA PHE A 126 -3.67 12.72 27.17
C PHE A 126 -2.27 12.19 27.48
N VAL A 127 -1.31 12.52 26.62
CA VAL A 127 0.07 12.05 26.74
C VAL A 127 0.98 13.24 27.06
N PRO A 128 1.75 13.20 28.16
CA PRO A 128 2.65 14.29 28.51
C PRO A 128 3.71 14.49 27.42
N PRO A 129 4.29 15.71 27.29
CA PRO A 129 5.33 15.96 26.32
C PRO A 129 6.51 15.00 26.55
N HIS A 130 6.90 14.29 25.49
CA HIS A 130 8.07 13.43 25.55
C HIS A 130 9.30 14.30 25.76
N VAL A 131 9.94 14.17 26.92
CA VAL A 131 11.32 14.60 27.10
C VAL A 131 12.19 13.65 26.27
N THR A 132 12.31 13.90 24.98
CA THR A 132 13.30 13.22 24.14
C THR A 132 14.68 13.77 24.51
N THR A 133 15.36 13.09 25.43
CA THR A 133 16.82 13.06 25.41
C THR A 133 17.22 12.38 24.09
N PRO A 134 17.94 13.03 23.18
CA PRO A 134 18.27 12.44 21.89
C PRO A 134 19.34 11.36 22.07
N THR A 135 18.92 10.13 22.34
CA THR A 135 19.77 8.95 22.17
C THR A 135 19.58 8.44 20.76
N PHE A 136 20.36 8.99 19.83
CA PHE A 136 20.49 8.44 18.50
C PHE A 136 21.43 7.23 18.56
N THR A 137 20.90 6.03 18.83
CA THR A 137 21.64 4.79 18.58
C THR A 137 21.25 4.29 17.20
N GLN A 138 22.01 4.68 16.20
CA GLN A 138 21.94 4.06 14.88
C GLN A 138 22.42 2.61 15.01
N PRO A 139 21.72 1.60 14.47
CA PRO A 139 22.26 0.25 14.37
C PRO A 139 23.38 0.30 13.33
N THR A 140 24.62 0.17 13.77
CA THR A 140 25.79 -0.04 12.90
C THR A 140 25.65 -1.40 12.22
N VAL A 141 25.07 -1.43 11.02
CA VAL A 141 25.19 -2.59 10.13
C VAL A 141 26.66 -2.64 9.70
N LYS A 142 27.39 -3.65 10.17
CA LYS A 142 28.73 -3.97 9.67
C LYS A 142 28.59 -4.35 8.19
N ASN A 143 29.17 -3.54 7.31
CA ASN A 143 29.38 -3.91 5.92
C ASN A 143 30.54 -4.91 5.85
N ASP A 144 30.21 -6.19 5.88
CA ASP A 144 31.14 -7.27 5.54
C ASP A 144 31.14 -7.43 4.01
N PHE A 145 31.72 -6.46 3.29
CA PHE A 145 32.07 -6.63 1.89
C PHE A 145 33.57 -6.37 1.73
N GLU A 146 34.32 -7.46 1.82
CA GLU A 146 35.76 -7.50 1.65
C GLU A 146 36.09 -7.34 0.15
N LEU A 147 36.66 -6.19 -0.20
CA LEU A 147 37.28 -5.94 -1.50
C LEU A 147 38.61 -6.71 -1.55
N THR A 148 38.72 -7.72 -2.41
CA THR A 148 40.03 -8.29 -2.77
C THR A 148 40.51 -7.69 -4.09
N PRO A 149 41.69 -7.04 -4.13
CA PRO A 149 42.34 -6.60 -5.35
C PRO A 149 43.51 -7.53 -5.69
N GLU A 150 43.47 -8.21 -6.84
CA GLU A 150 44.72 -8.71 -7.44
C GLU A 150 44.71 -8.49 -8.96
N ALA A 151 45.71 -7.71 -9.36
CA ALA A 151 46.13 -7.52 -10.74
C ALA A 151 47.57 -8.06 -10.85
N HIS A 152 48.04 -8.21 -12.10
CA HIS A 152 49.44 -8.39 -12.53
C HIS A 152 49.90 -9.87 -12.64
N LEU A 153 50.50 -10.40 -13.72
CA LEU A 153 51.09 -9.84 -14.95
C LEU A 153 51.46 -10.96 -15.97
N LEU A 154 51.60 -10.55 -17.23
CA LEU A 154 52.59 -10.96 -18.26
C LEU A 154 52.72 -12.42 -18.71
N GLY A 155 52.59 -12.63 -20.04
CA GLY A 155 53.41 -13.61 -20.76
C GLY A 155 52.76 -14.25 -21.99
N SER A 156 53.05 -13.73 -23.17
CA SER A 156 52.94 -14.40 -24.49
C SER A 156 54.26 -14.18 -25.24
N PRO A 157 54.65 -14.90 -26.33
CA PRO A 157 54.13 -16.16 -26.93
C PRO A 157 55.24 -17.14 -27.49
N LEU A 158 54.78 -18.19 -28.20
CA LEU A 158 55.42 -19.00 -29.29
C LEU A 158 56.29 -20.24 -28.93
N PRO A 159 56.56 -21.17 -29.89
CA PRO A 159 55.70 -21.80 -30.91
C PRO A 159 55.89 -23.35 -30.96
N ILE A 160 54.97 -24.13 -31.55
CA ILE A 160 55.28 -25.51 -31.98
C ILE A 160 54.88 -25.71 -33.45
N VAL A 161 55.90 -26.14 -34.19
CA VAL A 161 56.01 -26.36 -35.63
C VAL A 161 55.25 -27.62 -36.06
N ALA A 162 54.58 -27.53 -37.22
CA ALA A 162 53.99 -28.66 -37.93
C ALA A 162 55.04 -29.39 -38.79
N PRO A 163 55.04 -30.73 -38.86
CA PRO A 163 55.75 -31.45 -39.90
C PRO A 163 54.87 -31.80 -41.10
N LEU A 164 55.56 -31.87 -42.23
CA LEU A 164 55.11 -31.96 -43.61
C LEU A 164 54.49 -33.32 -43.98
N ILE A 165 53.55 -33.27 -44.92
CA ILE A 165 53.03 -34.39 -45.69
C ILE A 165 54.09 -34.79 -46.75
N PRO A 166 54.19 -36.08 -47.11
CA PRO A 166 54.41 -36.43 -48.51
C PRO A 166 53.25 -37.26 -49.08
N GLU A 167 52.77 -36.81 -50.24
CA GLU A 167 51.96 -37.57 -51.18
C GLU A 167 52.79 -38.72 -51.78
N ASN A 168 52.27 -39.95 -51.85
CA ASN A 168 51.85 -40.58 -53.12
C ASN A 168 51.35 -42.03 -52.91
N ILE A 169 50.08 -42.21 -53.29
CA ILE A 169 49.40 -43.34 -53.98
C ILE A 169 50.13 -44.70 -54.07
N ALA A 170 49.51 -45.75 -53.53
CA ALA A 170 49.27 -47.01 -54.26
C ALA A 170 48.29 -47.96 -53.54
N SER A 171 47.24 -48.35 -54.28
CA SER A 171 46.53 -49.65 -54.26
C SER A 171 45.71 -50.10 -53.04
N LEU A 172 44.41 -50.14 -53.31
CA LEU A 172 43.30 -50.89 -52.70
C LEU A 172 43.65 -52.29 -52.14
N GLN A 173 43.33 -52.54 -50.87
CA GLN A 173 42.78 -53.82 -50.42
C GLN A 173 42.02 -53.65 -49.09
N GLN A 174 40.74 -54.04 -49.07
CA GLN A 174 39.89 -54.14 -47.87
C GLN A 174 40.11 -55.50 -47.16
N PRO A 175 39.61 -55.71 -45.92
CA PRO A 175 40.39 -56.12 -44.76
C PRO A 175 40.35 -57.63 -44.53
N GLN A 176 41.33 -58.18 -43.80
CA GLN A 176 41.22 -59.50 -43.18
C GLN A 176 41.25 -59.32 -41.65
N ILE A 177 40.16 -59.69 -41.00
CA ILE A 177 39.94 -59.59 -39.55
C ILE A 177 40.56 -60.83 -38.87
N PRO A 178 41.55 -60.70 -37.98
CA PRO A 178 41.89 -61.75 -37.03
C PRO A 178 40.86 -61.76 -35.88
N PRO A 179 40.47 -62.94 -35.35
CA PRO A 179 39.45 -63.02 -34.32
C PRO A 179 39.88 -62.37 -33.01
N ALA A 180 38.90 -61.70 -32.40
CA ALA A 180 38.98 -60.95 -31.17
C ALA A 180 39.43 -61.80 -29.97
N ASN A 181 40.45 -61.33 -29.25
CA ASN A 181 40.58 -61.61 -27.83
C ASN A 181 40.10 -60.38 -27.05
N ALA A 182 38.79 -60.25 -26.95
CA ALA A 182 38.16 -59.27 -26.07
C ALA A 182 38.33 -59.72 -24.62
N LYS A 183 39.29 -59.11 -23.90
CA LYS A 183 39.27 -59.11 -22.44
C LYS A 183 38.00 -58.37 -22.03
N GLY A 184 37.04 -59.09 -21.46
CA GLY A 184 35.78 -58.52 -21.00
C GLY A 184 36.01 -57.39 -20.01
N PHE A 185 35.46 -56.21 -20.29
CA PHE A 185 35.29 -55.16 -19.29
C PHE A 185 34.31 -55.67 -18.22
N PRO A 186 34.63 -55.57 -16.92
CA PRO A 186 33.78 -56.14 -15.89
C PRO A 186 32.42 -55.43 -15.85
N LEU A 187 31.38 -56.24 -15.69
CA LEU A 187 29.98 -55.84 -15.64
C LEU A 187 29.76 -54.67 -14.67
N ARG A 188 29.24 -53.57 -15.23
CA ARG A 188 28.74 -52.38 -14.53
C ARG A 188 27.81 -52.83 -13.38
N SER A 189 28.23 -52.63 -12.14
CA SER A 189 27.47 -53.10 -10.97
C SER A 189 26.05 -52.50 -10.97
N ARG A 190 25.05 -53.30 -10.56
CA ARG A 190 23.63 -52.89 -10.48
C ARG A 190 23.45 -51.58 -9.68
N ARG A 191 24.33 -51.31 -8.72
CA ARG A 191 24.38 -50.05 -7.94
C ARG A 191 24.76 -48.82 -8.78
N MET A 192 25.65 -48.97 -9.75
CA MET A 192 26.03 -47.87 -10.64
C MET A 192 24.91 -47.52 -11.62
N GLN A 193 24.13 -48.53 -12.07
CA GLN A 193 22.94 -48.30 -12.89
C GLN A 193 21.84 -47.56 -12.10
N THR A 194 21.62 -47.88 -10.82
CA THR A 194 20.62 -47.18 -9.99
C THR A 194 21.00 -45.73 -9.69
N ILE A 195 22.28 -45.42 -9.47
CA ILE A 195 22.74 -44.04 -9.24
C ILE A 195 22.55 -43.19 -10.49
N LEU A 196 22.84 -43.74 -11.67
CA LEU A 196 22.63 -43.05 -12.94
C LEU A 196 21.14 -42.87 -13.29
N ALA A 197 20.31 -43.87 -13.00
CA ALA A 197 18.86 -43.77 -13.16
C ALA A 197 18.27 -42.69 -12.22
N LEU A 198 18.74 -42.62 -10.97
CA LEU A 198 18.30 -41.59 -10.03
C LEU A 198 18.78 -40.19 -10.46
N GLY A 199 20.05 -40.07 -10.89
CA GLY A 199 20.60 -38.80 -11.37
C GLY A 199 19.87 -38.28 -12.61
N THR A 200 19.50 -39.16 -13.54
CA THR A 200 18.71 -38.78 -14.72
C THR A 200 17.28 -38.38 -14.36
N LEU A 201 16.66 -39.05 -13.39
CA LEU A 201 15.33 -38.69 -12.90
C LEU A 201 15.33 -37.32 -12.20
N VAL A 202 16.36 -37.03 -11.39
CA VAL A 202 16.55 -35.71 -10.77
C VAL A 202 16.80 -34.64 -11.83
N ALA A 203 17.63 -34.90 -12.83
CA ALA A 203 17.89 -33.96 -13.92
C ALA A 203 16.61 -33.66 -14.73
N LEU A 204 15.78 -34.67 -15.01
CA LEU A 204 14.49 -34.49 -15.68
C LEU A 204 13.51 -33.69 -14.82
N ALA A 205 13.48 -33.91 -13.51
CA ALA A 205 12.66 -33.13 -12.58
C ALA A 205 13.11 -31.65 -12.53
N LEU A 206 14.41 -31.38 -12.52
CA LEU A 206 14.92 -30.00 -12.57
C LEU A 206 14.61 -29.34 -13.93
N CYS A 207 14.75 -30.06 -15.03
CA CYS A 207 14.39 -29.55 -16.36
C CYS A 207 12.89 -29.29 -16.49
N SER A 208 12.04 -30.13 -15.89
CA SER A 208 10.58 -29.91 -15.91
C SER A 208 10.20 -28.69 -15.06
N VAL A 209 10.81 -28.49 -13.90
CA VAL A 209 10.61 -27.29 -13.08
C VAL A 209 11.05 -26.03 -13.84
N ALA A 210 12.24 -26.05 -14.45
CA ALA A 210 12.74 -24.93 -15.25
C ALA A 210 11.84 -24.64 -16.46
N LEU A 211 11.32 -25.68 -17.13
CA LEU A 211 10.38 -25.53 -18.24
C LEU A 211 9.06 -24.91 -17.77
N VAL A 212 8.53 -25.35 -16.64
CA VAL A 212 7.31 -24.79 -16.03
C VAL A 212 7.54 -23.31 -15.67
N ASP A 213 8.68 -22.97 -15.08
CA ASP A 213 9.01 -21.60 -14.70
C ASP A 213 9.17 -20.67 -15.91
N VAL A 214 9.83 -21.14 -16.98
CA VAL A 214 9.93 -20.42 -18.26
C VAL A 214 8.56 -20.22 -18.91
N VAL A 215 7.71 -21.25 -18.92
CA VAL A 215 6.35 -21.16 -19.48
C VAL A 215 5.50 -20.19 -18.66
N ASN A 216 5.61 -20.24 -17.32
CA ASN A 216 4.85 -19.36 -16.43
C ASN A 216 5.30 -17.91 -16.56
N SER A 217 6.61 -17.66 -16.62
CA SER A 217 7.21 -16.34 -16.84
C SER A 217 6.78 -15.76 -18.20
N ARG A 218 6.83 -16.56 -19.27
CA ARG A 218 6.34 -16.13 -20.61
C ARG A 218 4.84 -15.84 -20.63
N ARG A 219 4.03 -16.58 -19.87
CA ARG A 219 2.60 -16.31 -19.73
C ARG A 219 2.34 -15.00 -18.98
N GLN A 220 3.09 -14.73 -17.91
CA GLN A 220 3.01 -13.46 -17.18
C GLN A 220 3.40 -12.27 -18.07
N GLU A 221 4.49 -12.39 -18.84
CA GLU A 221 4.90 -11.38 -19.81
C GLU A 221 3.85 -11.17 -20.91
N ALA A 222 3.18 -12.24 -21.38
CA ALA A 222 2.13 -12.13 -22.37
C ALA A 222 0.92 -11.32 -21.86
N GLY A 223 0.50 -11.54 -20.60
CA GLY A 223 -0.57 -10.77 -19.98
C GLY A 223 -0.22 -9.29 -19.78
N MET A 224 0.97 -9.03 -19.25
CA MET A 224 1.50 -7.67 -19.07
C MET A 224 1.60 -6.94 -20.43
N THR A 225 2.16 -7.60 -21.44
CA THR A 225 2.32 -7.03 -22.79
C THR A 225 0.97 -6.85 -23.50
N TYR A 226 0.02 -7.75 -23.30
CA TYR A 226 -1.32 -7.64 -23.88
C TYR A 226 -2.10 -6.46 -23.27
N PHE A 227 -2.15 -6.39 -21.94
CA PHE A 227 -2.92 -5.37 -21.22
C PHE A 227 -2.26 -3.99 -21.30
N TRP A 228 -0.96 -3.90 -21.01
CA TRP A 228 -0.24 -2.62 -20.96
C TRP A 228 0.40 -2.22 -22.29
N GLY A 229 0.43 -3.11 -23.28
CA GLY A 229 1.06 -2.88 -24.59
C GLY A 229 0.68 -1.56 -25.25
N PRO A 230 -0.60 -1.14 -25.28
CA PRO A 230 -1.00 0.14 -25.86
C PRO A 230 -0.36 1.36 -25.17
N ILE A 231 -0.19 1.30 -23.85
CA ILE A 231 0.37 2.38 -23.04
C ILE A 231 1.90 2.38 -23.19
N LEU A 232 2.53 1.21 -23.04
CA LEU A 232 3.99 1.04 -23.10
C LEU A 232 4.59 1.32 -24.48
N ARG A 233 3.81 1.14 -25.56
CA ARG A 233 4.24 1.43 -26.94
C ARG A 233 3.92 2.85 -27.39
N SER A 234 3.19 3.62 -26.58
CA SER A 234 2.86 5.00 -26.93
C SER A 234 4.11 5.88 -26.91
N LYS A 235 4.19 6.85 -27.82
CA LYS A 235 5.33 7.77 -27.94
C LYS A 235 5.17 9.04 -27.08
N GLY A 236 4.03 9.21 -26.42
CA GLY A 236 3.67 10.42 -25.67
C GLY A 236 3.53 10.15 -24.17
N PRO A 237 3.40 11.21 -23.34
CA PRO A 237 3.19 11.06 -21.92
C PRO A 237 1.84 10.37 -21.64
N ALA A 238 1.85 9.42 -20.70
CA ALA A 238 0.64 8.81 -20.22
C ALA A 238 0.11 9.56 -19.01
N MET A 239 -1.21 9.73 -18.95
CA MET A 239 -1.89 10.39 -17.85
C MET A 239 -2.44 9.36 -16.87
N ILE A 240 -2.18 9.55 -15.58
CA ILE A 240 -2.83 8.80 -14.51
C ILE A 240 -3.86 9.70 -13.84
N VAL A 241 -5.11 9.28 -13.85
CA VAL A 241 -6.21 10.01 -13.24
C VAL A 241 -6.64 9.29 -11.97
N LEU A 242 -6.48 9.95 -10.83
CA LEU A 242 -6.83 9.41 -9.52
C LEU A 242 -8.24 9.82 -9.10
N GLY A 243 -9.00 8.86 -8.60
CA GLY A 243 -10.25 9.08 -7.89
C GLY A 243 -10.03 9.99 -6.69
N VAL A 244 -11.00 10.88 -6.45
CA VAL A 244 -10.99 11.75 -5.27
C VAL A 244 -12.37 11.77 -4.64
N HIS A 245 -12.40 11.66 -3.33
CA HIS A 245 -13.55 12.04 -2.54
C HIS A 245 -13.44 13.54 -2.27
N SER A 246 -14.40 14.30 -2.76
CA SER A 246 -14.54 15.71 -2.40
C SER A 246 -15.54 15.79 -1.25
N PHE A 247 -15.24 16.50 -0.18
CA PHE A 247 -16.19 16.73 0.91
C PHE A 247 -16.58 18.21 0.97
N ASP A 248 -17.86 18.50 1.23
CA ASP A 248 -18.30 19.88 1.51
C ASP A 248 -17.96 20.32 2.94
N ILE A 249 -18.29 21.57 3.26
CA ILE A 249 -18.11 22.15 4.60
C ILE A 249 -18.92 21.42 5.69
N HIS A 250 -19.96 20.68 5.31
CA HIS A 250 -20.79 19.87 6.18
C HIS A 250 -20.24 18.43 6.31
N GLY A 251 -19.22 18.08 5.53
CA GLY A 251 -18.60 16.76 5.44
C GLY A 251 -19.46 15.71 4.76
N ASN A 252 -20.41 16.13 3.93
CA ASN A 252 -21.09 15.27 2.99
C ASN A 252 -20.13 14.89 1.87
N ASP A 253 -20.20 13.64 1.41
CA ASP A 253 -19.40 13.18 0.28
C ASP A 253 -19.97 13.72 -1.03
N PHE A 254 -19.20 14.58 -1.70
CA PHE A 254 -19.40 15.14 -3.04
C PHE A 254 -18.63 14.37 -4.11
N SER A 255 -18.39 13.08 -3.88
CA SER A 255 -17.93 12.18 -4.91
C SER A 255 -18.88 12.17 -6.12
N PRO A 256 -18.39 11.77 -7.30
CA PRO A 256 -19.18 11.74 -8.54
C PRO A 256 -20.49 10.95 -8.42
N THR A 257 -20.49 9.93 -7.57
CA THR A 257 -21.65 9.08 -7.27
C THR A 257 -22.75 9.83 -6.49
N SER A 258 -22.38 10.80 -5.65
CA SER A 258 -23.30 11.69 -4.92
C SER A 258 -23.72 12.91 -5.76
N LEU A 259 -22.87 13.37 -6.69
CA LEU A 259 -23.19 14.46 -7.62
C LEU A 259 -24.34 14.13 -8.57
N ALA A 260 -24.54 12.85 -8.90
CA ALA A 260 -25.71 12.40 -9.66
C ALA A 260 -27.05 12.56 -8.90
N GLN A 261 -27.00 12.79 -7.58
CA GLN A 261 -28.18 12.93 -6.71
C GLN A 261 -28.43 14.38 -6.26
N LEU A 262 -27.58 15.33 -6.65
CA LEU A 262 -27.74 16.73 -6.26
C LEU A 262 -28.78 17.45 -7.16
N PRO A 263 -29.65 18.30 -6.59
CA PRO A 263 -30.54 19.15 -7.37
C PRO A 263 -29.72 20.08 -8.28
N GLU A 264 -30.17 20.31 -9.52
CA GLU A 264 -29.45 21.04 -10.59
C GLU A 264 -29.13 22.55 -10.31
N GLY A 265 -29.12 23.02 -9.06
CA GLY A 265 -29.00 24.45 -8.72
C GLY A 265 -27.90 24.84 -7.73
N GLY A 266 -26.90 24.00 -7.44
CA GLY A 266 -26.13 24.12 -6.19
C GLY A 266 -24.66 24.51 -6.23
N GLU A 267 -23.97 24.60 -7.37
CA GLU A 267 -22.52 24.86 -7.36
C GLU A 267 -22.21 26.37 -7.46
N THR A 268 -21.79 26.96 -6.33
CA THR A 268 -21.22 28.32 -6.31
C THR A 268 -19.70 28.26 -6.38
N ALA A 269 -19.04 29.24 -7.01
CA ALA A 269 -17.58 29.30 -7.09
C ALA A 269 -16.88 29.27 -5.72
N LEU A 270 -17.56 29.69 -4.66
CA LEU A 270 -17.08 29.58 -3.29
C LEU A 270 -17.08 28.11 -2.81
N SER A 271 -18.14 27.36 -3.14
CA SER A 271 -18.28 25.94 -2.75
C SER A 271 -17.26 25.03 -3.43
N THR A 272 -16.82 25.35 -4.66
CA THR A 272 -15.72 24.66 -5.33
C THR A 272 -14.37 24.95 -4.67
N MET A 273 -14.12 26.19 -4.24
CA MET A 273 -12.85 26.60 -3.62
C MET A 273 -12.60 26.03 -2.22
N ILE A 274 -13.66 25.60 -1.51
CA ILE A 274 -13.55 25.09 -0.13
C ILE A 274 -13.46 23.55 -0.08
N ARG A 275 -13.61 22.85 -1.22
CA ARG A 275 -13.52 21.39 -1.27
C ARG A 275 -12.13 20.90 -0.90
N SER A 276 -12.07 19.92 -0.01
CA SER A 276 -10.86 19.15 0.26
C SER A 276 -10.93 17.85 -0.54
N ASN A 277 -10.07 17.71 -1.54
CA ASN A 277 -9.92 16.47 -2.28
C ASN A 277 -9.11 15.48 -1.44
N MET A 278 -9.70 14.32 -1.17
CA MET A 278 -9.06 13.23 -0.45
C MET A 278 -8.90 12.04 -1.39
N VAL A 279 -7.72 11.41 -1.37
CA VAL A 279 -7.46 10.16 -2.09
C VAL A 279 -7.49 9.02 -1.09
N SER A 280 -8.15 7.91 -1.44
CA SER A 280 -8.14 6.70 -0.61
C SER A 280 -6.71 6.14 -0.48
N VAL A 281 -6.36 5.61 0.69
CA VAL A 281 -5.04 4.97 0.89
C VAL A 281 -4.86 3.79 -0.06
N SER A 282 -5.92 3.03 -0.36
CA SER A 282 -5.89 1.92 -1.33
C SER A 282 -5.46 2.39 -2.72
N ASP A 283 -5.91 3.57 -3.09
CA ASP A 283 -5.71 4.17 -4.41
C ASP A 283 -4.32 4.76 -4.52
N VAL A 284 -3.79 5.33 -3.42
CA VAL A 284 -2.39 5.76 -3.33
C VAL A 284 -1.44 4.56 -3.43
N VAL A 285 -1.76 3.44 -2.77
CA VAL A 285 -0.95 2.21 -2.88
C VAL A 285 -0.99 1.70 -4.32
N SER A 286 -2.18 1.57 -4.90
CA SER A 286 -2.38 1.12 -6.29
C SER A 286 -1.66 2.04 -7.29
N TYR A 287 -1.73 3.35 -7.07
CA TYR A 287 -0.97 4.35 -7.82
C TYR A 287 0.53 4.10 -7.74
N SER A 288 1.07 3.91 -6.53
CA SER A 288 2.51 3.68 -6.35
C SER A 288 2.99 2.42 -7.07
N GLU A 289 2.20 1.34 -7.04
CA GLU A 289 2.52 0.08 -7.71
C GLU A 289 2.49 0.24 -9.23
N VAL A 290 1.43 0.84 -9.79
CA VAL A 290 1.31 1.09 -11.23
C VAL A 290 2.43 2.00 -11.73
N VAL A 291 2.69 3.10 -11.04
CA VAL A 291 3.79 4.02 -11.37
C VAL A 291 5.13 3.29 -11.33
N SER A 292 5.38 2.44 -10.33
CA SER A 292 6.63 1.69 -10.23
C SER A 292 6.87 0.75 -11.42
N VAL A 293 5.80 0.16 -11.98
CA VAL A 293 5.86 -0.70 -13.16
C VAL A 293 6.07 0.13 -14.42
N LEU A 294 5.30 1.20 -14.60
CA LEU A 294 5.36 2.03 -15.81
C LEU A 294 6.66 2.85 -15.88
N ALA A 295 7.19 3.33 -14.75
CA ALA A 295 8.42 4.08 -14.68
C ALA A 295 9.64 3.25 -15.14
N LYS A 296 9.64 1.92 -14.93
CA LYS A 296 10.69 1.02 -15.45
C LYS A 296 10.81 1.06 -16.98
N HIS A 297 9.74 1.43 -17.67
CA HIS A 297 9.71 1.54 -19.13
C HIS A 297 10.01 2.96 -19.64
N SER A 298 10.50 3.86 -18.79
CA SER A 298 10.89 5.24 -19.15
C SER A 298 9.74 6.06 -19.77
N LEU A 299 8.50 5.74 -19.40
CA LEU A 299 7.33 6.47 -19.88
C LEU A 299 7.15 7.75 -19.06
N PRO A 300 7.07 8.94 -19.68
CA PRO A 300 6.75 10.16 -18.93
C PRO A 300 5.31 10.09 -18.44
N LEU A 301 5.12 10.16 -17.12
CA LEU A 301 3.82 10.07 -16.46
C LEU A 301 3.40 11.44 -15.94
N HIS A 302 2.14 11.80 -16.16
CA HIS A 302 1.52 12.97 -15.54
C HIS A 302 0.31 12.53 -14.72
N THR A 303 0.14 13.07 -13.52
CA THR A 303 -0.92 12.66 -12.59
C THR A 303 -1.90 13.81 -12.37
N GLN A 304 -3.19 13.51 -12.44
CA GLN A 304 -4.26 14.48 -12.28
C GLN A 304 -5.40 13.93 -11.42
N SER A 305 -6.12 14.83 -10.73
CA SER A 305 -7.33 14.47 -10.01
C SER A 305 -8.49 14.28 -10.97
N ALA A 306 -9.29 13.23 -10.79
CA ALA A 306 -10.51 13.00 -11.56
C ALA A 306 -11.48 14.20 -11.53
N ALA A 307 -11.48 15.00 -10.46
CA ALA A 307 -12.31 16.20 -10.33
C ALA A 307 -11.84 17.38 -11.19
N GLU A 308 -10.56 17.42 -11.56
CA GLU A 308 -9.94 18.50 -12.33
C GLU A 308 -9.67 18.12 -13.78
N THR A 309 -9.76 16.82 -14.12
CA THR A 309 -9.51 16.35 -15.49
C THR A 309 -10.65 16.66 -16.44
N THR A 310 -10.32 16.96 -17.68
CA THR A 310 -11.26 17.33 -18.75
C THR A 310 -11.26 16.31 -19.90
N ILE A 311 -12.31 16.34 -20.73
CA ILE A 311 -12.42 15.51 -21.95
C ILE A 311 -11.33 15.85 -22.97
N GLU A 312 -10.80 17.08 -22.98
CA GLU A 312 -9.73 17.47 -23.90
C GLU A 312 -8.43 16.74 -23.57
N GLU A 313 -8.09 16.64 -22.29
CA GLU A 313 -6.90 15.92 -21.82
C GLU A 313 -6.97 14.43 -22.17
N PHE A 314 -8.17 13.87 -22.24
CA PHE A 314 -8.38 12.47 -22.64
C PHE A 314 -8.00 12.20 -24.09
N ARG A 315 -7.92 13.24 -24.93
CA ARG A 315 -7.51 13.11 -26.34
C ARG A 315 -6.00 13.21 -26.52
N ARG A 316 -5.24 13.64 -25.51
CA ARG A 316 -3.81 13.95 -25.63
C ARG A 316 -2.91 12.72 -25.57
N GLY A 317 -3.38 11.61 -25.00
CA GLY A 317 -2.55 10.43 -24.83
C GLY A 317 -3.25 9.27 -24.13
N PRO A 318 -2.53 8.18 -23.88
CA PRO A 318 -3.05 7.06 -23.11
C PRO A 318 -3.32 7.45 -21.66
N ILE A 319 -4.34 6.82 -21.08
CA ILE A 319 -4.85 7.15 -19.75
C ILE A 319 -4.95 5.90 -18.91
N VAL A 320 -4.56 6.01 -17.66
CA VAL A 320 -4.82 5.04 -16.60
C VAL A 320 -5.74 5.68 -15.59
N LEU A 321 -6.89 5.07 -15.34
CA LEU A 321 -7.83 5.51 -14.31
C LEU A 321 -7.65 4.63 -13.08
N ILE A 322 -7.44 5.26 -11.93
CA ILE A 322 -7.37 4.61 -10.62
C ILE A 322 -8.55 5.11 -9.80
N GLY A 323 -9.22 4.20 -9.11
CA GLY A 323 -10.47 4.47 -8.41
C GLY A 323 -11.67 3.98 -9.21
N GLY A 324 -12.61 3.36 -8.49
CA GLY A 324 -13.84 2.79 -9.03
C GLY A 324 -15.01 3.74 -8.84
N PHE A 325 -15.59 3.71 -7.64
CA PHE A 325 -16.76 4.51 -7.24
C PHE A 325 -16.41 5.97 -6.88
N ASP A 326 -15.13 6.27 -6.73
CA ASP A 326 -14.56 7.57 -6.39
C ASP A 326 -13.89 8.25 -7.60
N ASN A 327 -13.97 7.62 -8.79
CA ASN A 327 -13.49 8.19 -10.05
C ASN A 327 -14.65 8.34 -11.05
N MET A 328 -15.00 9.60 -11.36
CA MET A 328 -16.12 9.91 -12.27
C MET A 328 -15.91 9.34 -13.67
N TRP A 329 -14.67 9.34 -14.13
CA TRP A 329 -14.32 8.91 -15.48
C TRP A 329 -14.41 7.39 -15.59
N THR A 330 -14.03 6.65 -14.55
CA THR A 330 -14.22 5.20 -14.47
C THR A 330 -15.70 4.85 -14.59
N MET A 331 -16.56 5.47 -13.77
CA MET A 331 -18.01 5.23 -13.82
C MET A 331 -18.61 5.59 -15.18
N ARG A 332 -18.20 6.73 -15.75
CA ARG A 332 -18.72 7.21 -17.05
C ARG A 332 -18.31 6.30 -18.21
N LEU A 333 -17.03 5.96 -18.31
CA LEU A 333 -16.50 5.16 -19.43
C LEU A 333 -16.89 3.68 -19.34
N THR A 334 -17.11 3.16 -18.12
CA THR A 334 -17.55 1.77 -17.95
C THR A 334 -19.07 1.59 -18.02
N SER A 335 -19.85 2.67 -17.98
CA SER A 335 -21.32 2.62 -17.98
C SER A 335 -21.93 1.84 -19.15
N SER A 336 -21.30 1.89 -20.32
CA SER A 336 -21.74 1.20 -21.54
C SER A 336 -21.18 -0.20 -21.71
N LEU A 337 -20.30 -0.66 -20.81
CA LEU A 337 -19.70 -1.99 -20.89
C LEU A 337 -20.67 -3.07 -20.40
N ARG A 338 -20.50 -4.30 -20.90
CA ARG A 338 -21.32 -5.46 -20.49
C ARG A 338 -21.17 -5.77 -18.99
N PHE A 339 -19.96 -5.59 -18.46
CA PHE A 339 -19.67 -5.62 -17.04
C PHE A 339 -19.31 -4.20 -16.62
N ARG A 340 -20.05 -3.65 -15.66
CA ARG A 340 -19.91 -2.26 -15.22
C ARG A 340 -19.98 -2.16 -13.71
N PHE A 341 -19.40 -1.09 -13.17
CA PHE A 341 -19.56 -0.73 -11.78
C PHE A 341 -20.95 -0.14 -11.56
N VAL A 342 -21.65 -0.63 -10.54
CA VAL A 342 -22.96 -0.09 -10.13
C VAL A 342 -22.87 0.18 -8.65
N ALA A 343 -23.07 1.44 -8.26
CA ALA A 343 -23.25 1.77 -6.87
C ALA A 343 -24.64 1.25 -6.47
N LEU A 344 -24.67 0.25 -5.61
CA LEU A 344 -25.92 -0.21 -5.02
C LEU A 344 -26.37 0.90 -4.06
N SER A 345 -27.30 1.74 -4.49
CA SER A 345 -28.06 2.55 -3.56
C SER A 345 -28.77 1.55 -2.65
N ASN A 346 -28.56 1.63 -1.33
CA ASN A 346 -29.45 0.98 -0.38
C ASN A 346 -30.82 1.69 -0.45
N SER A 347 -31.57 1.40 -1.51
CA SER A 347 -33.01 1.55 -1.55
C SER A 347 -33.58 0.34 -0.81
N LEU A 348 -33.73 0.47 0.51
CA LEU A 348 -34.71 -0.33 1.23
C LEU A 348 -36.10 0.19 0.82
N HIS A 349 -36.58 -0.21 -0.34
CA HIS A 349 -38.02 -0.32 -0.61
C HIS A 349 -38.25 -1.75 -1.10
N GLU A 350 -39.00 -2.50 -0.30
CA GLU A 350 -39.61 -3.78 -0.64
C GLU A 350 -40.39 -3.67 -1.96
N ILE A 351 -40.32 -4.73 -2.77
CA ILE A 351 -41.52 -5.41 -3.28
C ILE A 351 -41.30 -6.91 -3.07
#